data_AF-T2IY11-F1
#
_entry.id   AF-T2IY11-F1
#
_cell.length_a   1.000
_cell.length_b   1.000
_cell.length_c   1.000
_cell.angle_alpha   90.00
_cell.angle_beta   90.00
_cell.angle_gamma   90.00
#
_symmetry.space_group_name_H-M   'P 1'
#
loop_
_entity.id
_entity.type
_entity.pdbx_description
1 polymer ?
#
loop_
_entity_poly.entity_id
_entity_poly.type
_entity_poly.pdbx_seq_one_letter_code
_entity_poly.pdbx_strand_id
1 'polypeptide(L)'
;MRYQKFNVHRRLRPEGVGGLIDRYLTIPNLQDGELKPIAPLVEALRNERLLDRVNQFNNGQSYLLPMAFPEGSPMHPSYGAGHATVAGACVTILKAFFDHGWQLPLGKDEATGRYIAYEPNADGSGLVEVLLEQPLTVEGELNKVAANISIGRNWAGVHYFTDYIESLRLGEQIAIGILEEQKFTFGENFTMTVPLFDGGARQI
;
A
#
# COMPACT_ATOMS: atom_id res chain seq x y z
N MET A 1 -9.77 -0.91 12.13
CA MET A 1 -9.30 0.26 11.32
C MET A 1 -10.05 1.56 11.59
N ARG A 2 -11.39 1.64 11.53
CA ARG A 2 -12.11 2.93 11.75
C ARG A 2 -11.82 3.57 13.12
N TYR A 3 -11.74 2.77 14.18
CA TYR A 3 -11.32 3.21 15.51
C TYR A 3 -9.93 3.89 15.48
N GLN A 4 -8.96 3.29 14.78
CA GLN A 4 -7.60 3.87 14.64
C GLN A 4 -7.63 5.23 13.92
N LYS A 5 -8.50 5.39 12.92
CA LYS A 5 -8.65 6.66 12.19
C LYS A 5 -9.21 7.77 13.09
N PHE A 6 -10.38 7.56 13.68
CA PHE A 6 -11.16 8.63 14.32
C PHE A 6 -10.83 8.81 15.81
N ASN A 7 -10.66 7.71 16.54
CA ASN A 7 -10.54 7.74 17.99
C ASN A 7 -9.09 7.87 18.45
N VAL A 8 -8.15 7.31 17.68
CA VAL A 8 -6.73 7.27 18.08
C VAL A 8 -5.92 8.37 17.38
N HIS A 9 -5.62 8.20 16.09
CA HIS A 9 -4.50 8.92 15.46
C HIS A 9 -4.89 10.23 14.76
N ARG A 10 -6.06 10.29 14.11
CA ARG A 10 -6.55 11.49 13.39
C ARG A 10 -5.50 12.14 12.45
N ARG A 11 -4.63 11.33 11.84
CA ARG A 11 -3.52 11.82 11.02
C ARG A 11 -4.02 12.55 9.77
N LEU A 12 -3.40 13.70 9.48
CA LEU A 12 -3.60 14.47 8.25
C LEU A 12 -3.25 13.64 7.00
N ARG A 13 -3.90 13.95 5.88
CA ARG A 13 -3.68 13.31 4.57
C ARG A 13 -2.46 13.91 3.84
N PRO A 14 -1.90 13.22 2.83
CA PRO A 14 -0.82 13.77 2.02
C PRO A 14 -1.18 15.11 1.36
N GLU A 15 -2.40 15.27 0.86
CA GLU A 15 -2.90 16.54 0.30
C GLU A 15 -2.86 17.69 1.33
N GLY A 16 -3.16 17.39 2.61
CA GLY A 16 -3.09 18.36 3.70
C GLY A 16 -1.64 18.79 3.97
N VAL A 17 -0.69 17.85 4.00
CA VAL A 17 0.74 18.18 4.13
C VAL A 17 1.24 18.97 2.92
N GLY A 18 0.80 18.63 1.70
CA GLY A 18 1.07 19.43 0.49
C GLY A 18 0.57 20.86 0.62
N GLY A 19 -0.62 21.05 1.19
CA GLY A 19 -1.16 22.38 1.55
C GLY A 19 -0.27 23.13 2.54
N LEU A 20 0.21 22.48 3.60
CA LEU A 20 1.14 23.11 4.55
C LEU A 20 2.43 23.56 3.87
N ILE A 21 3.01 22.71 3.01
CA ILE A 21 4.23 23.02 2.25
C ILE A 21 4.00 24.25 1.35
N ASP A 22 2.92 24.26 0.57
CA ASP A 22 2.59 25.39 -0.29
C ASP A 22 2.42 26.70 0.49
N ARG A 23 1.68 26.68 1.60
CA ARG A 23 1.47 27.86 2.46
C ARG A 23 2.76 28.33 3.12
N TYR A 24 3.62 27.43 3.58
CA TYR A 24 4.94 27.77 4.14
C TYR A 24 5.81 28.49 3.10
N LEU A 25 5.80 28.03 1.85
CA LEU A 25 6.60 28.61 0.78
C LEU A 25 6.06 29.91 0.22
N THR A 26 4.74 30.13 0.26
CA THR A 26 4.07 31.27 -0.39
C THR A 26 3.67 32.39 0.55
N ILE A 27 3.64 32.15 1.87
CA ILE A 27 3.23 33.14 2.87
C ILE A 27 4.38 33.35 3.88
N PRO A 28 5.19 34.41 3.74
CA PRO A 28 6.38 34.63 4.56
C PRO A 28 6.11 34.63 6.08
N ASN A 29 4.98 35.19 6.51
CA ASN A 29 4.64 35.32 7.94
C ASN A 29 4.37 33.97 8.64
N LEU A 30 4.19 32.88 7.89
CA LEU A 30 3.92 31.56 8.47
C LEU A 30 5.19 30.76 8.76
N GLN A 31 6.34 31.13 8.18
CA GLN A 31 7.59 30.36 8.28
C GLN A 31 8.16 30.36 9.71
N ASP A 32 8.15 31.52 10.35
CA ASP A 32 8.60 31.67 11.74
C ASP A 32 7.48 31.47 12.78
N GLY A 33 6.24 31.23 12.31
CA GLY A 33 5.03 31.08 13.11
C GLY A 33 4.52 29.63 13.16
N GLU A 34 3.23 29.46 12.89
CA GLU A 34 2.51 28.18 13.02
C GLU A 34 3.08 27.06 12.14
N LEU A 35 3.71 27.39 11.01
CA LEU A 35 4.26 26.39 10.07
C LEU A 35 5.76 26.12 10.28
N LYS A 36 6.40 26.72 11.29
CA LYS A 36 7.78 26.39 11.66
C LYS A 36 8.05 24.88 11.82
N PRO A 37 7.13 24.05 12.37
CA PRO A 37 7.38 22.61 12.52
C PRO A 37 7.60 21.84 11.20
N ILE A 38 7.14 22.35 10.06
CA ILE A 38 7.35 21.69 8.75
C ILE A 38 8.61 22.15 8.03
N ALA A 39 9.36 23.13 8.58
CA ALA A 39 10.57 23.64 7.96
C ALA A 39 11.60 22.54 7.61
N PRO A 40 11.91 21.57 8.50
CA PRO A 40 12.86 20.50 8.16
C PRO A 40 12.41 19.63 6.99
N LEU A 41 11.10 19.40 6.85
CA LEU A 41 10.54 18.66 5.72
C LEU A 41 10.69 19.45 4.42
N VAL A 42 10.34 20.74 4.44
CA VAL A 42 10.46 21.62 3.26
C VAL A 42 11.91 21.72 2.81
N GLU A 43 12.85 21.90 3.74
CA GLU A 43 14.29 21.96 3.45
C GLU A 43 14.79 20.65 2.84
N ALA A 44 14.43 19.50 3.40
CA ALA A 44 14.80 18.20 2.85
C ALA A 44 14.29 18.02 1.42
N LEU A 45 13.02 18.35 1.16
CA LEU A 45 12.42 18.24 -0.18
C LEU A 45 13.01 19.25 -1.18
N ARG A 46 13.42 20.43 -0.71
CA ARG A 46 14.11 21.44 -1.53
C ARG A 46 15.51 20.97 -1.93
N ASN A 47 16.27 20.42 -0.98
CA ASN A 47 17.63 19.96 -1.21
C ASN A 47 17.68 18.85 -2.28
N GLU A 48 16.64 18.02 -2.33
CA GLU A 48 16.47 16.97 -3.36
C GLU A 48 15.83 17.48 -4.67
N ARG A 49 15.61 18.80 -4.81
CA ARG A 49 14.96 19.45 -5.96
C ARG A 49 13.56 18.91 -6.27
N LEU A 50 12.92 18.25 -5.30
CA LEU A 50 11.59 17.68 -5.50
C LEU A 50 10.53 18.78 -5.59
N LEU A 51 10.69 19.84 -4.79
CA LEU A 51 9.78 20.99 -4.83
C LEU A 51 9.81 21.72 -6.18
N ASP A 52 10.97 21.82 -6.83
CA ASP A 52 11.09 22.40 -8.18
C ASP A 52 10.30 21.57 -9.20
N ARG A 53 10.39 20.24 -9.12
CA ARG A 53 9.67 19.31 -10.01
C ARG A 53 8.17 19.39 -9.82
N VAL A 54 7.71 19.45 -8.57
CA VAL A 54 6.28 19.61 -8.25
C VAL A 54 5.77 20.96 -8.75
N ASN A 55 6.53 22.03 -8.51
CA ASN A 55 6.16 23.36 -8.97
C ASN A 55 6.10 23.44 -10.50
N GLN A 56 7.06 22.84 -11.20
CA GLN A 56 7.04 22.73 -12.66
C GLN A 56 5.82 21.96 -13.17
N PHE A 57 5.49 20.82 -12.55
CA PHE A 57 4.29 20.05 -12.88
C PHE A 57 3.02 20.89 -12.70
N ASN A 58 2.99 21.74 -11.66
CA ASN A 58 1.92 22.67 -11.36
C ASN A 58 2.05 24.01 -12.12
N ASN A 59 2.71 24.05 -13.28
CA ASN A 59 2.86 25.23 -14.14
C ASN A 59 3.50 26.46 -13.46
N GLY A 60 4.35 26.23 -12.46
CA GLY A 60 4.99 27.30 -11.69
C GLY A 60 4.09 27.97 -10.64
N GLN A 61 2.85 27.49 -10.45
CA GLN A 61 1.83 28.23 -9.69
C GLN A 61 1.72 27.81 -8.23
N SER A 62 2.08 26.57 -7.87
CA SER A 62 1.93 26.06 -6.51
C SER A 62 2.87 24.91 -6.19
N TYR A 63 2.99 24.58 -4.90
CA TYR A 63 3.70 23.41 -4.39
C TYR A 63 2.75 22.35 -3.83
N LEU A 64 1.47 22.42 -4.20
CA LEU A 64 0.47 21.44 -3.80
C LEU A 64 0.79 20.06 -4.39
N LEU A 65 0.43 19.01 -3.65
CA LEU A 65 0.51 17.64 -4.13
C LEU A 65 -0.50 17.44 -5.28
N PRO A 66 -0.07 17.02 -6.49
CA PRO A 66 -1.00 16.67 -7.55
C PRO A 66 -1.85 15.47 -7.17
N MET A 67 -3.17 15.63 -7.17
CA MET A 67 -4.12 14.59 -6.78
C MET A 67 -4.69 13.88 -8.01
N ALA A 68 -4.80 12.55 -7.93
CA ALA A 68 -5.37 11.75 -9.02
C ALA A 68 -6.90 11.86 -9.11
N PHE A 69 -7.56 12.22 -8.00
CA PHE A 69 -9.02 12.32 -7.93
C PHE A 69 -9.43 13.78 -7.70
N PRO A 70 -10.49 14.27 -8.38
CA PRO A 70 -10.97 15.65 -8.21
C PRO A 70 -11.36 16.00 -6.77
N GLU A 71 -11.93 15.05 -6.04
CA GLU A 71 -12.31 15.22 -4.63
C GLU A 71 -11.14 15.03 -3.66
N GLY A 72 -9.99 14.58 -4.16
CA GLY A 72 -8.85 14.22 -3.35
C GLY A 72 -9.13 12.99 -2.49
N SER A 73 -8.86 13.09 -1.19
CA SER A 73 -9.02 11.97 -0.27
C SER A 73 -10.45 11.82 0.30
N PRO A 74 -10.88 10.59 0.65
CA PRO A 74 -12.13 10.40 1.37
C PRO A 74 -12.17 11.11 2.72
N MET A 75 -13.38 11.52 3.14
CA MET A 75 -13.70 12.26 4.38
C MET A 75 -13.51 11.44 5.67
N HIS A 76 -12.29 10.94 5.87
CA HIS A 76 -11.83 10.34 7.11
C HIS A 76 -10.30 10.47 7.21
N PRO A 77 -9.72 10.47 8.42
CA PRO A 77 -8.27 10.62 8.63
C PRO A 77 -7.40 9.64 7.83
N SER A 78 -6.13 9.94 7.64
CA SER A 78 -5.20 9.14 6.82
C SER A 78 -4.81 7.83 7.51
N TYR A 79 -4.29 7.90 8.73
CA TYR A 79 -3.58 6.77 9.34
C TYR A 79 -4.48 5.58 9.67
N GLY A 80 -3.94 4.41 9.34
CA GLY A 80 -4.67 3.20 9.03
C GLY A 80 -5.32 3.29 7.64
N ALA A 81 -4.90 2.56 6.60
CA ALA A 81 -5.60 2.52 5.32
C ALA A 81 -6.68 1.44 5.32
N GLY A 82 -7.89 1.81 4.89
CA GLY A 82 -9.02 0.86 4.82
C GLY A 82 -8.77 -0.25 3.80
N HIS A 83 -8.30 0.13 2.60
CA HIS A 83 -7.93 -0.81 1.55
C HIS A 83 -6.86 -1.80 2.02
N ALA A 84 -5.82 -1.32 2.70
CA ALA A 84 -4.75 -2.19 3.20
C ALA A 84 -5.20 -3.11 4.34
N THR A 85 -6.07 -2.65 5.24
CA THR A 85 -6.61 -3.51 6.30
C THR A 85 -7.45 -4.65 5.71
N VAL A 86 -8.32 -4.33 4.75
CA VAL A 86 -9.15 -5.34 4.08
C VAL A 86 -8.29 -6.28 3.25
N ALA A 87 -7.36 -5.74 2.46
CA ALA A 87 -6.45 -6.54 1.65
C ALA A 87 -5.63 -7.51 2.52
N GLY A 88 -5.04 -7.02 3.61
CA GLY A 88 -4.30 -7.84 4.58
C GLY A 88 -5.13 -8.98 5.11
N ALA A 89 -6.35 -8.69 5.62
CA ALA A 89 -7.23 -9.72 6.13
C ALA A 89 -7.62 -10.75 5.04
N CYS A 90 -8.03 -10.29 3.86
CA CYS A 90 -8.46 -11.16 2.77
C CYS A 90 -7.35 -12.10 2.30
N VAL A 91 -6.16 -11.58 2.02
CA VAL A 91 -5.07 -12.44 1.53
C VAL A 91 -4.50 -13.34 2.61
N THR A 92 -4.55 -12.95 3.90
CA THR A 92 -4.21 -13.85 5.02
C THR A 92 -5.14 -15.07 5.04
N ILE A 93 -6.45 -14.89 4.84
CA ILE A 93 -7.38 -16.03 4.71
C ILE A 93 -7.02 -16.89 3.49
N LEU A 94 -6.76 -16.28 2.33
CA LEU A 94 -6.40 -17.04 1.12
C LEU A 94 -5.11 -17.84 1.32
N LYS A 95 -4.07 -17.25 1.91
CA LYS A 95 -2.80 -17.93 2.22
C LYS A 95 -2.93 -19.03 3.28
N ALA A 96 -3.95 -18.96 4.14
CA ALA A 96 -4.25 -20.02 5.10
C ALA A 96 -4.87 -21.24 4.42
N PHE A 97 -5.75 -21.03 3.42
CA PHE A 97 -6.52 -22.09 2.76
C PHE A 97 -5.81 -22.73 1.58
N PHE A 98 -5.07 -21.97 0.78
CA PHE A 98 -4.35 -22.49 -0.36
C PHE A 98 -2.93 -22.95 0.02
N ASP A 99 -2.37 -23.88 -0.76
CA ASP A 99 -0.93 -24.14 -0.73
C ASP A 99 -0.19 -22.88 -1.18
N HIS A 100 0.26 -22.10 -0.21
CA HIS A 100 0.90 -20.81 -0.42
C HIS A 100 2.26 -20.93 -1.14
N GLY A 101 2.89 -22.12 -1.07
CA GLY A 101 4.12 -22.43 -1.79
C GLY A 101 3.90 -22.86 -3.24
N TRP A 102 2.64 -23.07 -3.65
CA TRP A 102 2.33 -23.53 -5.00
C TRP A 102 2.82 -22.54 -6.07
N GLN A 103 3.47 -23.08 -7.10
CA GLN A 103 3.99 -22.34 -8.23
C GLN A 103 2.87 -22.12 -9.26
N LEU A 104 2.68 -20.88 -9.68
CA LEU A 104 1.63 -20.53 -10.64
C LEU A 104 1.95 -21.12 -12.04
N PRO A 105 1.04 -21.90 -12.63
CA PRO A 105 1.29 -22.66 -13.86
C PRO A 105 1.05 -21.79 -15.10
N LEU A 106 1.84 -20.73 -15.26
CA LEU A 106 1.77 -19.82 -16.42
C LEU A 106 2.60 -20.29 -17.63
N GLY A 107 3.29 -21.42 -17.49
CA GLY A 107 4.11 -22.01 -18.55
C GLY A 107 5.58 -21.60 -18.49
N LYS A 108 6.34 -22.10 -19.47
CA LYS A 108 7.75 -21.79 -19.70
C LYS A 108 7.95 -21.50 -21.17
N ASP A 109 8.88 -20.59 -21.45
CA ASP A 109 9.33 -20.34 -22.81
C ASP A 109 10.14 -21.54 -23.31
N GLU A 110 9.79 -22.08 -24.48
CA GLU A 110 10.39 -23.31 -25.01
C GLU A 110 11.87 -23.12 -25.39
N ALA A 111 12.25 -21.92 -25.84
CA ALA A 111 13.60 -21.64 -26.30
C ALA A 111 14.59 -21.46 -25.15
N THR A 112 14.17 -20.83 -24.06
CA THR A 112 15.03 -20.46 -22.93
C THR A 112 14.80 -21.33 -21.68
N GLY A 113 13.66 -22.02 -21.59
CA GLY A 113 13.26 -22.79 -20.40
C GLY A 113 12.88 -21.93 -19.19
N ARG A 114 12.80 -20.59 -19.35
CA ARG A 114 12.47 -19.63 -18.30
C ARG A 114 10.96 -19.58 -18.05
N TYR A 115 10.56 -19.19 -16.85
CA TYR A 115 9.14 -19.13 -16.46
C TYR A 115 8.47 -17.90 -17.06
N ILE A 116 7.22 -18.07 -17.51
CA ILE A 116 6.43 -16.98 -18.10
C ILE A 116 5.65 -16.28 -16.99
N ALA A 117 5.63 -14.94 -17.06
CA ALA A 117 4.69 -14.07 -16.36
C ALA A 117 4.13 -13.03 -17.36
N TYR A 118 3.17 -12.23 -16.93
CA TYR A 118 2.51 -11.26 -17.81
C TYR A 118 2.51 -9.86 -17.21
N GLU A 119 2.66 -8.86 -18.07
CA GLU A 119 2.44 -7.44 -17.77
C GLU A 119 1.67 -6.76 -18.92
N PRO A 120 1.01 -5.61 -18.70
CA PRO A 120 0.34 -4.91 -19.78
C PRO A 120 1.36 -4.36 -20.79
N ASN A 121 1.02 -4.41 -22.08
CA ASN A 121 1.78 -3.70 -23.10
C ASN A 121 1.62 -2.16 -22.97
N ALA A 122 2.48 -1.43 -23.68
CA ALA A 122 2.60 0.02 -23.53
C ALA A 122 1.30 0.82 -23.80
N ASP A 123 0.42 0.31 -24.66
CA ASP A 123 -0.87 0.94 -25.00
C ASP A 123 -2.06 0.35 -24.23
N GLY A 124 -1.84 -0.68 -23.40
CA GLY A 124 -2.86 -1.34 -22.61
C GLY A 124 -3.85 -2.20 -23.41
N SER A 125 -3.56 -2.50 -24.68
CA SER A 125 -4.43 -3.34 -25.53
C SER A 125 -4.33 -4.84 -25.23
N GLY A 126 -3.28 -5.29 -24.54
CA GLY A 126 -3.08 -6.69 -24.25
C GLY A 126 -1.99 -6.97 -23.22
N LEU A 127 -1.76 -8.26 -22.96
CA LEU A 127 -0.69 -8.75 -22.11
C LEU A 127 0.51 -9.13 -22.96
N VAL A 128 1.71 -8.86 -22.45
CA VAL A 128 2.99 -9.31 -23.00
C VAL A 128 3.71 -10.21 -22.01
N GLU A 129 4.46 -11.17 -22.53
CA GLU A 129 5.21 -12.12 -21.72
C GLU A 129 6.48 -11.48 -21.14
N VAL A 130 6.75 -11.81 -19.89
CA VAL A 130 7.99 -11.49 -19.18
C VAL A 130 8.62 -12.79 -18.71
N LEU A 131 9.90 -12.97 -19.02
CA LEU A 131 10.63 -14.20 -18.69
C LEU A 131 11.37 -14.07 -17.36
N LEU A 132 11.12 -15.01 -16.45
CA LEU A 132 11.64 -15.05 -15.09
C LEU A 132 12.54 -16.28 -14.86
N GLU A 133 13.54 -16.14 -14.00
CA GLU A 133 14.41 -17.25 -13.57
C GLU A 133 13.69 -18.25 -12.67
N GLN A 134 12.73 -17.78 -11.88
CA GLN A 134 11.96 -18.56 -10.92
C GLN A 134 10.46 -18.32 -11.13
N PRO A 135 9.60 -19.31 -10.85
CA PRO A 135 8.17 -19.15 -10.99
C PRO A 135 7.63 -18.22 -9.89
N LEU A 136 6.51 -17.58 -10.19
CA LEU A 136 5.72 -16.88 -9.19
C LEU A 136 4.99 -17.89 -8.29
N THR A 137 4.83 -17.57 -7.01
CA THR A 137 4.10 -18.42 -6.05
C THR A 137 2.77 -17.81 -5.67
N VAL A 138 1.86 -18.64 -5.14
CA VAL A 138 0.58 -18.19 -4.57
C VAL A 138 0.81 -17.13 -3.49
N GLU A 139 1.70 -17.39 -2.53
CA GLU A 139 2.04 -16.42 -1.49
C GLU A 139 2.54 -15.09 -2.08
N GLY A 140 3.49 -15.17 -3.01
CA GLY A 140 4.13 -14.02 -3.61
C GLY A 140 3.10 -13.11 -4.31
N GLU A 141 2.24 -13.70 -5.13
CA GLU A 141 1.25 -12.91 -5.89
C GLU A 141 0.06 -12.46 -5.04
N LEU A 142 -0.34 -13.21 -4.01
CA LEU A 142 -1.32 -12.76 -3.03
C LEU A 142 -0.79 -11.58 -2.19
N ASN A 143 0.47 -11.65 -1.74
CA ASN A 143 1.12 -10.52 -1.07
C ASN A 143 1.25 -9.33 -2.02
N LYS A 144 1.60 -9.56 -3.30
CA LYS A 144 1.71 -8.52 -4.33
C LYS A 144 0.38 -7.83 -4.61
N VAL A 145 -0.72 -8.55 -4.77
CA VAL A 145 -2.03 -7.90 -5.01
C VAL A 145 -2.48 -7.08 -3.80
N ALA A 146 -2.21 -7.55 -2.58
CA ALA A 146 -2.43 -6.76 -1.37
C ALA A 146 -1.63 -5.45 -1.36
N ALA A 147 -0.36 -5.51 -1.77
CA ALA A 147 0.48 -4.32 -1.93
C ALA A 147 -0.04 -3.41 -3.06
N ASN A 148 -0.39 -3.95 -4.22
CA ASN A 148 -0.87 -3.18 -5.38
C ASN A 148 -2.11 -2.34 -5.04
N ILE A 149 -3.11 -2.96 -4.40
CA ILE A 149 -4.34 -2.26 -4.00
C ILE A 149 -4.04 -1.19 -2.94
N SER A 150 -3.13 -1.47 -2.01
CA SER A 150 -2.80 -0.56 -0.92
C SER A 150 -1.96 0.62 -1.39
N ILE A 151 -0.83 0.35 -2.06
CA ILE A 151 0.10 1.33 -2.60
C ILE A 151 -0.53 2.09 -3.77
N GLY A 152 -1.48 1.50 -4.50
CA GLY A 152 -2.31 2.24 -5.47
C GLY A 152 -2.98 3.48 -4.87
N ARG A 153 -3.27 3.47 -3.55
CA ARG A 153 -3.78 4.65 -2.86
C ARG A 153 -2.70 5.71 -2.58
N ASN A 154 -1.44 5.30 -2.45
CA ASN A 154 -0.30 6.23 -2.36
C ASN A 154 -0.05 6.87 -3.72
N TRP A 155 -0.09 6.08 -4.79
CA TRP A 155 -0.04 6.59 -6.18
C TRP A 155 -1.11 7.63 -6.45
N ALA A 156 -2.32 7.45 -5.91
CA ALA A 156 -3.40 8.42 -6.02
C ALA A 156 -3.23 9.67 -5.11
N GLY A 157 -2.19 9.75 -4.29
CA GLY A 157 -1.91 10.86 -3.40
C GLY A 157 -2.69 10.85 -2.08
N VAL A 158 -3.40 9.77 -1.73
CA VAL A 158 -4.31 9.77 -0.56
C VAL A 158 -3.75 9.07 0.69
N HIS A 159 -2.67 8.30 0.58
CA HIS A 159 -2.07 7.58 1.72
C HIS A 159 -0.54 7.66 1.72
N TYR A 160 0.04 7.50 2.91
CA TYR A 160 1.48 7.30 3.11
C TYR A 160 1.83 5.81 3.14
N PHE A 161 3.11 5.47 2.96
CA PHE A 161 3.58 4.08 3.08
C PHE A 161 3.24 3.44 4.43
N THR A 162 3.38 4.17 5.53
CA THR A 162 3.01 3.68 6.89
C THR A 162 1.52 3.36 7.01
N ASP A 163 0.66 4.03 6.23
CA ASP A 163 -0.78 3.75 6.26
C ASP A 163 -1.07 2.39 5.60
N TYR A 164 -0.25 1.97 4.63
CA TYR A 164 -0.28 0.64 4.04
C TYR A 164 0.27 -0.42 5.01
N ILE A 165 1.55 -0.37 5.35
CA ILE A 165 2.24 -1.50 5.99
C ILE A 165 1.65 -1.86 7.36
N GLU A 166 1.33 -0.87 8.19
CA GLU A 166 0.74 -1.12 9.51
C GLU A 166 -0.72 -1.59 9.44
N SER A 167 -1.43 -1.20 8.38
CA SER A 167 -2.80 -1.66 8.18
C SER A 167 -2.86 -3.07 7.63
N LEU A 168 -1.88 -3.45 6.81
CA LEU A 168 -1.74 -4.80 6.32
C LEU A 168 -1.58 -5.78 7.51
N ARG A 169 -0.68 -5.46 8.45
CA ARG A 169 -0.50 -6.19 9.71
C ARG A 169 -1.75 -6.21 10.58
N LEU A 170 -2.46 -5.08 10.69
CA LEU A 170 -3.74 -5.04 11.41
C LEU A 170 -4.77 -5.98 10.78
N GLY A 171 -4.86 -6.02 9.45
CA GLY A 171 -5.73 -6.94 8.72
C GLY A 171 -5.37 -8.39 8.96
N GLU A 172 -4.07 -8.72 8.93
CA GLU A 172 -3.56 -10.06 9.22
C GLU A 172 -3.96 -10.55 10.61
N GLN A 173 -3.79 -9.73 11.65
CA GLN A 173 -4.19 -10.09 13.02
C GLN A 173 -5.69 -10.34 13.15
N ILE A 174 -6.52 -9.54 12.46
CA ILE A 174 -7.97 -9.75 12.44
C ILE A 174 -8.32 -11.10 11.80
N ALA A 175 -7.73 -11.42 10.64
CA ALA A 175 -7.98 -12.68 9.95
C ALA A 175 -7.53 -13.89 10.79
N ILE A 176 -6.36 -13.82 11.41
CA ILE A 176 -5.85 -14.87 12.31
C ILE A 176 -6.81 -15.09 13.47
N GLY A 177 -7.23 -14.03 14.18
CA GLY A 177 -8.16 -14.17 15.30
C GLY A 177 -9.49 -14.82 14.90
N ILE A 178 -10.02 -14.46 13.73
CA ILE A 178 -11.23 -15.11 13.18
C ILE A 178 -11.01 -16.60 12.92
N LEU A 179 -9.89 -16.98 12.30
CA LEU A 179 -9.56 -18.39 12.03
C LEU A 179 -9.41 -19.18 13.34
N GLU A 180 -8.76 -18.62 14.35
CA GLU A 180 -8.59 -19.23 15.67
C GLU A 180 -9.92 -19.44 16.39
N GLU A 181 -10.83 -18.47 16.31
CA GLU A 181 -12.17 -18.60 16.90
C GLU A 181 -13.01 -19.63 16.14
N GLN A 182 -12.96 -19.64 14.80
CA GLN A 182 -13.71 -20.60 13.98
C GLN A 182 -13.18 -22.02 14.13
N LYS A 183 -11.91 -22.21 14.48
CA LYS A 183 -11.30 -23.52 14.69
C LYS A 183 -12.08 -24.40 15.67
N PHE A 184 -12.69 -23.80 16.69
CA PHE A 184 -13.50 -24.50 17.70
C PHE A 184 -14.84 -25.03 17.18
N THR A 185 -15.28 -24.60 15.99
CA THR A 185 -16.56 -25.03 15.42
C THR A 185 -16.49 -26.36 14.67
N PHE A 186 -15.29 -26.88 14.43
CA PHE A 186 -15.07 -28.11 13.69
C PHE A 186 -14.86 -29.30 14.65
N GLY A 187 -15.55 -30.41 14.37
CA GLY A 187 -15.36 -31.65 15.12
C GLY A 187 -14.08 -32.39 14.72
N GLU A 188 -13.54 -32.14 13.53
CA GLU A 188 -12.30 -32.73 13.06
C GLU A 188 -11.06 -31.98 13.59
N ASN A 189 -10.01 -32.75 13.89
CA ASN A 189 -8.70 -32.20 14.17
C ASN A 189 -7.92 -31.99 12.86
N PHE A 190 -7.54 -30.76 12.57
CA PHE A 190 -6.74 -30.36 11.41
C PHE A 190 -5.84 -29.19 11.79
N THR A 191 -4.97 -28.72 10.90
CA THR A 191 -4.25 -27.46 11.10
C THR A 191 -4.11 -26.71 9.78
N MET A 192 -3.97 -25.39 9.88
CA MET A 192 -3.69 -24.50 8.76
C MET A 192 -2.40 -23.72 9.02
N THR A 193 -1.46 -23.75 8.07
CA THR A 193 -0.24 -22.95 8.15
C THR A 193 -0.45 -21.65 7.40
N VAL A 194 -0.38 -20.53 8.12
CA VAL A 194 -0.59 -19.18 7.60
C VAL A 194 0.74 -18.42 7.54
N PRO A 195 1.31 -18.17 6.35
CA PRO A 195 2.54 -17.40 6.21
C PRO A 195 2.27 -15.93 6.47
N LEU A 196 3.14 -15.29 7.27
CA LEU A 196 2.94 -13.92 7.74
C LEU A 196 3.66 -12.90 6.85
N PHE A 197 3.17 -11.66 6.81
CA PHE A 197 3.79 -10.60 6.01
C PHE A 197 5.22 -10.23 6.45
N ASP A 198 5.53 -10.37 7.74
CA ASP A 198 6.86 -10.09 8.30
C ASP A 198 7.79 -11.33 8.29
N GLY A 199 7.39 -12.38 7.56
CA GLY A 199 8.08 -13.66 7.50
C GLY A 199 7.63 -14.63 8.61
N GLY A 200 8.08 -15.87 8.49
CA GLY A 200 7.60 -16.96 9.33
C GLY A 200 6.17 -17.40 8.99
N ALA A 201 5.63 -18.31 9.80
CA ALA A 201 4.28 -18.81 9.64
C ALA A 201 3.65 -19.14 11.00
N ARG A 202 2.33 -18.99 11.09
CA ARG A 202 1.52 -19.37 12.26
C ARG A 202 0.73 -20.63 11.93
N GLN A 203 0.68 -21.58 12.86
CA GLN A 203 -0.24 -22.72 12.79
C GLN A 203 -1.50 -22.41 13.58
N ILE A 204 -2.65 -22.68 12.98
CA ILE A 204 -4.00 -22.56 13.56
C ILE A 204 -4.67 -23.94 13.53
#